data_AF-A0AAN9N5R7-F1
#
_entry.id   AF-A0AAN9N5R7-F1
#
_cell.length_a   1.000
_cell.length_b   1.000
_cell.length_c   1.000
_cell.angle_alpha   90.00
_cell.angle_beta   90.00
_cell.angle_gamma   90.00
#
_symmetry.space_group_name_H-M   'P 1'
#
loop_
_entity.id
_entity.type
_entity.pdbx_description
1 polymer ?
#
loop_
_entity_poly.entity_id
_entity_poly.type
_entity_poly.pdbx_seq_one_letter_code
_entity_poly.pdbx_strand_id
1 'polypeptide(L)'
;MSPFITGHGNAIAFPMALSKAAPLCQNPLAYALDLVKKAKDQMGAEKVSSLADLMVLKGRLMCRTEGNYLTGETTHVGFYEVDFGWGRSYIWMACWDTFC
;
A
#
# COMPACT_ATOMS: atom_id res chain seq x y z
N MET A 1 7.01 -14.59 16.09
CA MET A 1 6.52 -13.35 15.44
C MET A 1 5.01 -13.53 15.32
N SER A 2 4.23 -12.93 16.22
CA SER A 2 2.78 -13.08 16.16
C SER A 2 2.27 -12.41 14.88
N PRO A 3 1.41 -13.06 14.07
CA PRO A 3 0.72 -12.35 13.01
C PRO A 3 0.00 -11.14 13.63
N PHE A 4 -0.08 -10.04 12.88
CA PHE A 4 -1.00 -8.96 13.20
C PHE A 4 -2.38 -9.60 13.34
N ILE A 5 -2.86 -9.71 14.57
CA ILE A 5 -4.15 -10.30 14.87
C ILE A 5 -5.18 -9.38 14.20
N THR A 6 -6.10 -9.96 13.43
CA THR A 6 -7.22 -9.31 12.72
C THR A 6 -8.23 -8.72 13.71
N GLY A 7 -7.77 -7.82 14.58
CA GLY A 7 -8.58 -6.98 15.45
C GLY A 7 -8.65 -5.57 14.89
N HIS A 8 -9.72 -4.84 15.21
CA HIS A 8 -10.02 -3.46 14.79
C HIS A 8 -8.83 -2.50 14.96
N GLY A 9 -7.96 -2.42 13.96
CA GLY A 9 -6.78 -1.58 13.96
C GLY A 9 -6.25 -1.42 12.54
N ASN A 10 -5.87 -0.20 12.16
CA ASN A 10 -5.31 0.06 10.84
C ASN A 10 -3.79 -0.13 10.88
N ALA A 11 -3.28 -1.07 10.08
CA ALA A 11 -1.86 -1.32 9.92
C ALA A 11 -1.47 -1.06 8.46
N ILE A 12 -1.27 0.22 8.11
CA ILE A 12 -0.92 0.67 6.76
C ILE A 12 0.48 1.27 6.79
N ALA A 13 1.35 0.82 5.89
CA ALA A 13 2.67 1.40 5.67
C ALA A 13 2.90 1.58 4.16
N PHE A 14 3.56 2.69 3.78
CA PHE A 14 3.81 3.03 2.38
C PHE A 14 5.29 2.79 2.05
N PRO A 15 5.67 1.63 1.47
CA PRO A 15 6.98 1.49 0.86
C PRO A 15 7.07 2.41 -0.37
N MET A 16 8.22 3.08 -0.54
CA MET A 16 8.43 4.03 -1.64
C MET A 16 9.59 3.57 -2.52
N ALA A 17 9.35 3.49 -3.82
CA ALA A 17 10.37 3.32 -4.84
C ALA A 17 10.56 4.64 -5.60
N LEU A 18 11.80 5.11 -5.73
CA LEU A 18 12.13 6.33 -6.46
C LEU A 18 12.89 5.99 -7.74
N SER A 19 12.48 6.59 -8.85
CA SER A 19 13.21 6.48 -10.12
C SER A 19 13.03 7.75 -10.94
N LYS A 20 14.00 8.04 -11.82
CA LYS A 20 13.89 9.15 -12.77
C LYS A 20 12.87 8.81 -13.87
N ALA A 21 12.22 9.81 -14.43
CA ALA A 21 11.24 9.61 -15.51
C ALA A 21 11.88 8.93 -16.74
N ALA A 22 13.08 9.32 -17.14
CA ALA A 22 13.76 8.75 -18.31
C ALA A 22 13.92 7.21 -18.25
N PRO A 23 14.52 6.60 -17.22
CA PRO A 23 14.61 5.15 -17.13
C PRO A 23 13.25 4.48 -16.93
N LEU A 24 12.27 5.12 -16.27
CA LEU A 24 10.91 4.54 -16.19
C LEU A 24 10.23 4.45 -17.56
N CYS A 25 10.38 5.47 -18.41
CA CYS A 25 9.77 5.51 -19.73
C CYS A 25 10.53 4.67 -20.78
N GLN A 26 11.85 4.50 -20.60
CA GLN A 26 12.69 3.79 -21.56
C GLN A 26 12.78 2.29 -21.30
N ASN A 27 12.39 1.82 -20.11
CA ASN A 27 12.42 0.40 -19.75
C ASN A 27 11.02 -0.22 -19.77
N PRO A 28 10.92 -1.55 -19.96
CA PRO A 28 9.65 -2.26 -19.88
C PRO A 28 9.04 -2.18 -18.47
N LEU A 29 7.73 -2.41 -18.38
CA LEU A 29 6.98 -2.40 -17.11
C LEU A 29 7.61 -3.30 -16.02
N ALA A 30 8.25 -4.40 -16.42
CA ALA A 30 9.00 -5.28 -15.53
C ALA A 30 10.02 -4.53 -14.66
N TYR A 31 10.70 -3.51 -15.20
CA TYR A 31 11.64 -2.68 -14.45
C TYR A 31 10.95 -1.92 -13.30
N ALA A 32 9.81 -1.29 -13.56
CA ALA A 32 9.03 -0.61 -12.53
C ALA A 32 8.50 -1.60 -11.48
N LEU A 33 8.05 -2.78 -11.90
CA LEU A 33 7.61 -3.84 -11.01
C LEU A 33 8.73 -4.33 -10.09
N ASP A 34 9.95 -4.51 -10.61
CA ASP A 34 11.10 -4.93 -9.80
C ASP A 34 11.50 -3.88 -8.77
N LEU A 35 11.38 -2.58 -9.10
CA LEU A 35 11.58 -1.50 -8.14
C LEU A 35 10.55 -1.55 -7.01
N VAL A 36 9.27 -1.75 -7.34
CA VAL A 36 8.18 -1.85 -6.34
C VAL A 36 8.36 -3.09 -5.47
N LYS A 37 8.70 -4.24 -6.05
CA LYS A 37 8.97 -5.49 -5.31
C LYS A 37 10.11 -5.29 -4.32
N LYS A 38 11.24 -4.74 -4.76
CA LYS A 38 12.37 -4.43 -3.86
C LYS A 38 11.98 -3.49 -2.73
N ALA A 39 11.21 -2.44 -3.02
CA ALA A 39 10.74 -1.52 -1.99
C ALA A 39 9.81 -2.21 -0.97
N LYS A 40 8.94 -3.10 -1.44
CA LYS A 40 8.07 -3.92 -0.59
C LYS A 40 8.89 -4.89 0.28
N ASP A 41 9.86 -5.59 -0.29
CA ASP A 41 10.68 -6.59 0.41
C ASP A 41 11.58 -5.96 1.48
N GLN A 42 12.01 -4.71 1.27
CA GLN A 42 12.72 -3.94 2.30
C GLN A 42 11.83 -3.54 3.48
N MET A 43 10.51 -3.69 3.37
CA MET A 43 9.54 -3.31 4.40
C MET A 43 9.30 -4.45 5.40
N GLY A 44 10.35 -4.83 6.12
CA GLY A 44 10.29 -5.79 7.21
C GLY A 44 9.70 -5.21 8.49
N ALA A 45 9.42 -6.06 9.48
CA ALA A 45 8.77 -5.66 10.74
C ALA A 45 9.53 -4.58 11.52
N GLU A 46 10.86 -4.63 11.55
CA GLU A 46 11.68 -3.61 12.23
C GLU A 46 11.53 -2.23 11.57
N LYS A 47 11.49 -2.19 10.24
CA LYS A 47 11.31 -0.95 9.47
C LYS A 47 9.90 -0.40 9.65
N VAL A 48 8.89 -1.27 9.72
CA VAL A 48 7.50 -0.88 10.02
C VAL A 48 7.39 -0.32 11.45
N SER A 49 8.02 -0.95 12.44
CA SER A 49 8.04 -0.44 13.82
C SER A 49 8.70 0.92 13.90
N SER A 50 9.87 1.08 13.27
CA SER A 50 10.56 2.37 13.22
C SER A 50 9.75 3.45 12.49
N LEU A 51 9.02 3.09 11.44
CA LEU A 51 8.11 4.01 10.76
C LEU A 51 6.93 4.41 11.67
N ALA A 52 6.39 3.48 12.46
CA ALA A 52 5.35 3.77 13.43
C ALA A 52 5.85 4.76 14.49
N ASP A 53 7.06 4.55 15.04
CA ASP A 53 7.68 5.48 15.98
C ASP A 53 7.89 6.87 15.35
N LEU A 54 8.33 6.92 14.09
CA LEU A 54 8.48 8.17 13.36
C LEU A 54 7.13 8.88 13.15
N MET A 55 6.05 8.14 12.88
CA MET A 55 4.71 8.70 12.71
C MET A 55 4.11 9.19 14.03
N VAL A 56 4.49 8.60 15.17
CA VAL A 56 4.13 9.14 16.50
C VAL A 56 4.84 10.47 16.74
N LEU A 57 6.12 10.56 16.39
CA LEU A 57 6.93 11.76 16.62
C LEU A 57 6.63 12.91 15.66
N LYS A 58 6.39 12.62 14.37
CA LYS A 58 6.20 13.63 13.32
C LYS A 58 4.75 13.79 12.86
N GLY A 59 3.84 12.95 13.34
CA GLY A 59 2.46 12.88 12.87
C GLY A 59 2.32 12.05 11.58
N ARG A 60 1.15 12.14 10.94
CA ARG A 60 0.84 11.39 9.71
C ARG A 60 1.77 11.77 8.56
N LEU A 61 2.29 10.77 7.86
CA LEU A 61 3.05 10.98 6.63
C LEU A 61 2.09 11.50 5.54
N MET A 62 2.18 12.80 5.23
CA MET A 62 1.48 13.37 4.08
C MET A 62 2.16 12.89 2.79
N CYS A 63 1.48 12.02 2.05
CA CYS A 63 1.96 11.57 0.75
C CYS A 63 1.59 12.61 -0.32
N ARG A 64 2.57 13.39 -0.79
CA ARG A 64 2.36 14.29 -1.93
C ARG A 64 2.01 13.46 -3.16
N THR A 65 0.86 13.71 -3.77
CA THR A 65 0.39 13.00 -4.98
C THR A 65 0.97 13.59 -6.27
N GLU A 66 1.37 14.86 -6.27
CA GLU A 66 2.01 15.48 -7.42
C GLU A 66 3.36 14.83 -7.74
N GLY A 67 3.47 14.22 -8.92
CA GLY A 67 4.69 13.54 -9.38
C GLY A 67 4.95 12.18 -8.73
N ASN A 68 4.07 11.71 -7.85
CA ASN A 68 4.15 10.40 -7.21
C ASN A 68 2.90 9.57 -7.56
N TYR A 69 3.08 8.26 -7.72
CA TYR A 69 1.97 7.34 -7.92
C TYR A 69 1.76 6.53 -6.65
N LEU A 70 0.57 6.64 -6.06
CA LEU A 70 0.15 5.85 -4.91
C LEU A 70 -0.70 4.68 -5.40
N THR A 71 -0.38 3.47 -4.94
CA THR A 71 -1.13 2.27 -5.30
C THR A 71 -1.44 1.49 -4.05
N GLY A 72 -2.70 1.10 -3.91
CA GLY A 72 -3.14 0.12 -2.92
C GLY A 72 -3.37 -1.23 -3.54
N GLU A 73 -2.89 -2.26 -2.86
CA GLU A 73 -3.29 -3.64 -3.16
C GLU A 73 -4.28 -4.11 -2.09
N THR A 74 -5.48 -4.48 -2.52
CA THR A 74 -6.59 -4.94 -1.67
C THR A 74 -7.12 -6.31 -2.08
N THR A 75 -6.37 -6.99 -2.95
CA THR A 75 -6.64 -8.35 -3.44
C THR A 75 -6.89 -9.36 -2.32
N HIS A 76 -6.29 -9.15 -1.15
CA HIS A 76 -6.36 -10.04 0.01
C HIS A 76 -7.39 -9.63 1.08
N VAL A 77 -8.15 -8.55 0.89
CA VAL A 77 -9.08 -8.05 1.92
C VAL A 77 -10.40 -8.86 1.96
N GLY A 78 -10.60 -9.81 1.04
CA GLY A 78 -11.72 -10.76 1.12
C GLY A 78 -13.09 -10.15 0.76
N PHE A 79 -13.13 -8.98 0.12
CA PHE A 79 -14.39 -8.33 -0.24
C PHE A 79 -15.30 -9.17 -1.15
N TYR A 80 -14.73 -10.09 -1.93
CA TYR A 80 -15.47 -11.04 -2.77
C TYR A 80 -16.20 -12.13 -1.98
N GLU A 81 -15.84 -12.33 -0.71
CA GLU A 81 -16.44 -13.31 0.20
C GLU A 81 -17.61 -12.72 0.99
N VAL A 82 -17.82 -11.40 0.91
CA VAL A 82 -18.93 -10.72 1.57
C VAL A 82 -20.18 -10.81 0.70
N ASP A 83 -21.15 -11.61 1.15
CA ASP A 83 -22.50 -11.70 0.58
C ASP A 83 -23.52 -11.24 1.62
N PHE A 84 -24.25 -10.16 1.30
CA PHE A 84 -25.33 -9.64 2.14
C PHE A 84 -26.69 -10.30 1.81
N GLY A 85 -26.70 -11.40 1.05
CA GLY A 85 -27.89 -12.09 0.56
C GLY A 85 -28.36 -11.62 -0.82
N TRP A 86 -27.55 -10.80 -1.51
CA TRP A 86 -27.85 -10.20 -2.82
C TRP A 86 -26.95 -10.79 -3.92
N GLY A 87 -26.12 -11.79 -3.58
CA GLY A 87 -25.13 -12.39 -4.45
C GLY A 87 -23.75 -11.73 -4.32
N ARG A 88 -22.73 -12.36 -4.90
CA ARG A 88 -21.34 -11.88 -4.83
C ARG A 88 -21.20 -10.45 -5.37
N SER A 89 -20.48 -9.60 -4.65
CA SER A 89 -20.22 -8.21 -5.00
C SER A 89 -19.24 -8.09 -6.17
N TYR A 90 -19.62 -7.34 -7.22
CA TYR A 90 -18.88 -7.26 -8.50
C TYR A 90 -18.29 -5.88 -8.84
N ILE A 91 -18.46 -4.86 -7.98
CA ILE A 91 -17.90 -3.51 -8.19
C ILE A 91 -17.21 -3.06 -6.90
N TRP A 92 -15.88 -2.91 -6.95
CA TRP A 92 -15.01 -2.71 -5.78
C TRP A 92 -14.31 -1.34 -5.74
N MET A 93 -14.41 -0.54 -6.81
CA MET A 93 -13.48 0.56 -7.11
C MET A 93 -13.68 1.88 -6.31
N ALA A 94 -14.46 1.89 -5.22
CA ALA A 94 -14.91 3.14 -4.57
C ALA A 94 -14.30 3.44 -3.19
N CYS A 95 -13.27 2.71 -2.74
CA CYS A 95 -12.76 2.86 -1.36
C CYS A 95 -11.55 3.79 -1.19
N TRP A 96 -11.00 4.35 -2.28
CA TRP A 96 -9.76 5.15 -2.22
C TRP A 96 -9.98 6.65 -1.94
N ASP A 97 -11.16 7.19 -2.28
CA ASP A 97 -11.44 8.63 -2.17
C ASP A 97 -11.55 9.14 -0.72
N THR A 98 -11.63 8.25 0.28
CA THR A 98 -11.87 8.64 1.69
C THR A 98 -10.63 8.62 2.59
N PHE A 99 -9.47 8.19 2.08
CA PHE A 99 -8.24 8.03 2.87
C PHE A 99 -7.08 8.97 2.51
N CYS A 100 -7.35 10.01 1.70
CA CYS A 100 -6.47 11.18 1.57
C CYS A 100 -6.96 12.34 2.45
#